data_AF-A0A521LLV3-F1
#
_entry.id   AF-A0A521LLV3-F1
#
_cell.length_a   1.000
_cell.length_b   1.000
_cell.length_c   1.000
_cell.angle_alpha   90.00
_cell.angle_beta   90.00
_cell.angle_gamma   90.00
#
_symmetry.space_group_name_H-M   'P 1'
#
loop_
_entity.id
_entity.type
_entity.pdbx_description
1 polymer ?
#
loop_
_entity_poly.entity_id
_entity_poly.type
_entity_poly.pdbx_seq_one_letter_code
_entity_poly.pdbx_strand_id
1 'polypeptide(L)' 'WSLVVSAINGCGMCLEAHEKVCREAGLSAEQIQAAVRIAATVHAVARTLAAEEALVPQFAAAA' A
#
# COMPACT_ATOMS: atom_id res chain seq x y z
N TRP A 1 -1.82 3.70 10.63
CA TRP A 1 -1.98 3.75 9.17
C TRP A 1 -0.74 4.33 8.46
N SER A 2 -0.10 5.34 9.03
CA SER A 2 1.02 6.06 8.38
C SER A 2 2.22 5.18 7.97
N LEU A 3 2.54 4.14 8.74
CA LEU A 3 3.57 3.15 8.40
C LEU A 3 3.36 2.55 7.00
N VAL A 4 2.19 1.97 6.76
CA VAL A 4 1.91 1.22 5.53
C VAL A 4 1.71 2.12 4.32
N VAL A 5 1.18 3.34 4.51
CA VAL A 5 1.09 4.35 3.44
C VAL A 5 2.48 4.83 3.03
N SER A 6 3.39 4.98 3.99
CA SER A 6 4.79 5.34 3.71
C SER A 6 5.51 4.26 2.93
N ALA A 7 5.22 2.98 3.20
CA ALA A 7 5.71 1.86 2.43
C ALA A 7 5.18 1.86 0.98
N ILE A 8 3.87 2.07 0.78
CA ILE A 8 3.25 2.16 -0.56
C ILE A 8 3.85 3.30 -1.38
N ASN A 9 4.04 4.48 -0.76
CA ASN A 9 4.56 5.66 -1.44
C ASN A 9 6.10 5.70 -1.52
N GLY A 10 6.80 4.73 -0.94
CA GLY A 10 8.26 4.61 -1.03
C GLY A 10 9.05 5.71 -0.32
N CYS A 11 8.52 6.32 0.75
CA CYS A 11 9.25 7.33 1.53
C CYS A 11 10.08 6.66 2.64
N GLY A 12 11.39 6.49 2.42
CA GLY A 12 12.30 5.84 3.39
C GLY A 12 12.31 6.51 4.77
N MET A 13 12.46 7.84 4.81
CA MET A 13 12.43 8.62 6.05
C MET A 13 11.11 8.43 6.82
N CYS A 14 9.98 8.50 6.13
CA CYS A 14 8.66 8.36 6.72
C CYS A 14 8.47 6.94 7.26
N LEU A 15 8.94 5.94 6.51
CA LEU A 15 8.86 4.54 6.90
C LEU A 15 9.60 4.28 8.21
N GLU A 16 10.85 4.73 8.32
CA GLU A 16 11.66 4.58 9.55
C GLU A 16 11.01 5.29 10.74
N ALA A 17 10.54 6.53 10.55
CA ALA A 17 9.89 7.30 11.61
C ALA A 17 8.63 6.62 12.13
N HIS A 18 7.79 6.08 11.24
CA HIS A 18 6.57 5.38 11.64
C HIS A 18 6.81 3.97 12.16
N GLU A 19 7.84 3.27 11.68
CA GLU A 19 8.25 1.96 12.21
C GLU A 19 8.68 2.09 13.67
N LYS A 20 9.50 3.10 13.99
CA LYS A 20 9.90 3.42 15.37
C LYS A 20 8.70 3.61 16.30
N VAL A 21 7.71 4.41 15.89
CA VAL A 21 6.50 4.63 16.71
C VAL A 21 5.71 3.33 16.91
N CYS A 22 5.62 2.47 15.90
CA CYS A 22 4.98 1.16 16.04
C CYS A 22 5.74 0.23 17.02
N ARG A 23 7.08 0.26 17.00
CA ARG A 23 7.92 -0.47 17.97
C ARG A 23 7.72 0.03 19.39
N GLU A 24 7.69 1.34 19.59
CA GLU A 24 7.44 1.96 20.90
C GLU A 24 6.05 1.60 21.44
N ALA A 25 5.07 1.41 20.55
CA ALA A 25 3.74 0.90 20.89
C ALA A 25 3.70 -0.63 21.15
N GLY A 26 4.83 -1.32 21.11
CA GLY A 26 4.95 -2.74 21.45
C GLY A 26 4.69 -3.72 20.30
N LEU A 27 4.61 -3.27 19.05
CA LEU A 27 4.44 -4.18 17.92
C LEU A 27 5.74 -4.93 17.59
N SER A 28 5.60 -6.23 17.34
CA SER A 28 6.71 -7.09 16.91
C SER A 28 7.11 -6.83 15.45
N ALA A 29 8.27 -7.37 15.04
CA ALA A 29 8.76 -7.19 13.67
C ALA A 29 7.84 -7.89 12.68
N GLU A 30 7.35 -9.05 13.07
CA GLU A 30 6.43 -9.90 12.35
C GLU A 30 5.08 -9.18 12.17
N GLN A 31 4.58 -8.47 13.18
CA GLN A 31 3.33 -7.71 13.08
C GLN A 31 3.47 -6.51 12.12
N ILE A 32 4.56 -5.76 12.24
CA ILE A 32 4.87 -4.62 11.35
C ILE A 32 5.00 -5.11 9.90
N GLN A 33 5.77 -6.17 9.69
CA GLN A 33 5.99 -6.74 8.37
C GLN A 33 4.68 -7.32 7.80
N ALA A 34 3.86 -7.99 8.63
CA ALA A 34 2.55 -8.49 8.20
C ALA A 34 1.64 -7.35 7.72
N ALA A 35 1.64 -6.21 8.42
CA ALA A 35 0.89 -5.02 7.98
C ALA A 35 1.39 -4.52 6.61
N VAL A 36 2.71 -4.50 6.38
CA VAL A 36 3.30 -4.13 5.08
C VAL A 36 2.90 -5.12 3.98
N ARG A 37 2.93 -6.44 4.24
CA ARG A 37 2.47 -7.45 3.26
C ARG A 37 0.99 -7.30 2.91
N ILE A 38 0.13 -7.07 3.90
CA ILE A 38 -1.29 -6.84 3.67
C ILE A 38 -1.50 -5.61 2.79
N ALA A 39 -0.82 -4.51 3.11
CA ALA A 39 -0.89 -3.28 2.33
C ALA A 39 -0.40 -3.47 0.89
N ALA A 40 0.69 -4.23 0.68
CA ALA A 40 1.20 -4.56 -0.64
C ALA A 40 0.17 -5.37 -1.46
N THR A 41 -0.49 -6.37 -0.87
CA THR A 41 -1.53 -7.15 -1.54
C THR A 41 -2.73 -6.27 -1.92
N VAL A 42 -3.22 -5.43 -1.01
CA VAL A 42 -4.34 -4.51 -1.29
C VAL A 42 -3.95 -3.51 -2.39
N HIS A 43 -2.73 -2.96 -2.33
CA HIS A 43 -2.22 -2.07 -3.37
C HIS A 43 -2.15 -2.78 -4.72
N ALA A 44 -1.64 -4.01 -4.78
CA ALA A 44 -1.58 -4.79 -6.01
C ALA A 44 -2.97 -5.02 -6.61
N VAL A 45 -3.97 -5.43 -5.81
CA VAL A 45 -5.36 -5.58 -6.27
C VAL A 45 -5.90 -4.28 -6.86
N ALA A 46 -5.71 -3.16 -6.15
CA ALA A 46 -6.16 -1.86 -6.64
C ALA A 46 -5.47 -1.46 -7.96
N ARG A 47 -4.18 -1.74 -8.11
CA ARG A 47 -3.43 -1.48 -9.35
C ARG A 47 -3.89 -2.38 -10.49
N THR A 48 -4.21 -3.64 -10.23
CA THR A 48 -4.77 -4.56 -11.23
C THR A 48 -6.11 -4.04 -11.76
N LEU A 49 -7.05 -3.72 -10.88
CA LEU A 49 -8.36 -3.20 -11.28
C LEU A 49 -8.24 -1.89 -12.07
N ALA A 50 -7.38 -0.96 -11.63
CA ALA A 50 -7.14 0.28 -12.34
C ALA A 50 -6.52 0.06 -13.73
N ALA A 51 -5.66 -0.95 -13.88
CA ALA A 51 -5.09 -1.33 -15.17
C ALA A 51 -6.14 -1.96 -16.08
N GLU A 52 -7.01 -2.83 -15.55
CA GLU A 52 -8.13 -3.41 -16.29
C GLU A 52 -9.08 -2.32 -16.81
N GLU A 53 -9.47 -1.37 -15.96
CA GLU A 53 -10.31 -0.23 -16.33
C GLU A 53 -9.66 0.61 -17.45
N ALA A 54 -8.35 0.88 -17.37
CA ALA A 54 -7.62 1.60 -18.40
C ALA A 54 -7.49 0.84 -19.73
N LEU A 55 -7.60 -0.49 -19.70
CA LEU A 55 -7.54 -1.36 -20.88
C LEU A 55 -8.92 -1.61 -21.51
N VAL A 56 -10.03 -1.31 -20.81
CA VAL A 56 -11.36 -1.30 -21.43
C VAL A 56 -11.33 -0.25 -22.54
N PRO A 57 -11.53 -0.63 -23.81
CA PRO A 57 -11.52 0.34 -24.89
C PRO A 57 -12.57 1.42 -24.62
N GLN A 58 -12.18 2.69 -24.75
CA GLN A 58 -13.06 3.87 -24.66
C GLN A 58 -14.21 3.89 -25.71
N PHE A 59 -14.48 2.79 -26.40
CA PHE A 59 -15.49 2.67 -27.45
C PHE A 59 -16.92 2.44 -26.94
N ALA A 60 -17.12 2.20 -25.64
CA ALA A 60 -18.46 2.08 -25.05
C ALA A 60 -19.08 3.44 -24.63
N ALA A 61 -18.30 4.52 -24.60
CA ALA A 61 -18.76 5.85 -24.19
C ALA A 61 -19.11 6.79 -25.36
N ALA A 62 -19.05 6.30 -26.60
CA ALA A 62 -19.33 7.06 -27.82
C ALA A 62 -20.53 6.54 -28.62
N ALA A 63 -21.43 5.76 -28.00
CA ALA A 63 -22.71 5.33 -28.57
C ALA A 63 -23.87 5.83 -27.72
#